data_AF-A0A511DEQ1-F1
#
_entry.id   AF-A0A511DEQ1-F1
#
_cell.length_a   1.000
_cell.length_b   1.000
_cell.length_c   1.000
_cell.angle_alpha   90.00
_cell.angle_beta   90.00
_cell.angle_gamma   90.00
#
_symmetry.space_group_name_H-M   'P 1'
#
loop_
_entity.id
_entity.type
_entity.pdbx_description
1 polymer ?
#
loop_
_entity_poly.entity_id
_entity_poly.type
_entity_poly.pdbx_seq_one_letter_code
_entity_poly.pdbx_strand_id
1 'polypeptide(L)'
;MMLHRLTELASGHRFLEGLRWHESALWASDFFAGTVLTFAPDGVATTVAEVPGAPSGLGFLPDGTPLVVSQADATVQRIGPDGSLSIYADFSPLAGGPGNDLLVAPDGHAYVGNFGFAVGTEEPKPTALAHIDPLGAVHRVDGEVLFPNGMALAADGRLLLAETFLHRITAYDRATDGTLSNQQVWAQLPETFMPDGIALDTDGGVWFGNALTTGDDAGFFRVVEGGELTDKVPVTGAQAVACAFGGDDLATLYMSCNATTLEEFVQGQSKGAIATASVGRTGLPR
;
A
#
# COMPACT_ATOMS: atom_id res chain seq x y z
N MET A 1 16.98 -3.32 17.60
CA MET A 1 15.75 -3.73 16.90
C MET A 1 15.02 -4.80 17.70
N MET A 2 13.74 -4.60 18.01
CA MET A 2 12.85 -5.56 18.67
C MET A 2 12.30 -6.57 17.65
N LEU A 3 12.17 -7.84 18.05
CA LEU A 3 11.62 -8.90 17.19
C LEU A 3 10.21 -9.29 17.64
N HIS A 4 9.32 -9.40 16.66
CA HIS A 4 7.92 -9.76 16.86
C HIS A 4 7.60 -11.08 16.17
N ARG A 5 6.55 -11.75 16.65
CA ARG A 5 6.11 -13.04 16.09
C ARG A 5 4.96 -12.82 15.12
N LEU A 6 5.12 -13.39 13.93
CA LEU A 6 4.09 -13.50 12.92
C LEU A 6 3.20 -14.73 13.18
N THR A 7 1.90 -14.58 12.98
CA THR A 7 0.92 -15.67 13.01
C THR A 7 0.09 -15.64 11.73
N GLU A 8 0.07 -16.73 10.97
CA GLU A 8 -0.79 -16.83 9.78
C GLU A 8 -2.26 -16.77 10.17
N LEU A 9 -3.04 -15.97 9.45
CA LEU A 9 -4.48 -15.80 9.63
C LEU A 9 -5.27 -16.46 8.49
N ALA A 10 -4.83 -16.24 7.25
CA ALA A 10 -5.47 -16.76 6.06
C ALA A 10 -4.44 -17.08 4.98
N SER A 11 -4.68 -18.10 4.17
CA SER A 11 -3.83 -18.50 3.05
C SER A 11 -4.68 -19.09 1.92
N GLY A 12 -4.04 -19.35 0.77
CA GLY A 12 -4.72 -19.83 -0.44
C GLY A 12 -5.11 -18.72 -1.42
N HIS A 13 -4.58 -17.50 -1.22
CA HIS A 13 -4.73 -16.37 -2.13
C HIS A 13 -3.60 -16.32 -3.16
N ARG A 14 -3.65 -15.39 -4.11
CA ARG A 14 -2.59 -15.26 -5.11
C ARG A 14 -1.58 -14.19 -4.71
N PHE A 15 -1.87 -12.90 -4.87
CA PHE A 15 -0.93 -11.84 -4.52
C PHE A 15 -1.64 -10.70 -3.82
N LEU A 16 -1.51 -10.66 -2.49
CA LEU A 16 -2.25 -9.73 -1.64
C LEU A 16 -1.46 -8.43 -1.41
N GLU A 17 -2.14 -7.30 -1.61
CA GLU A 17 -1.61 -5.95 -1.48
C GLU A 17 -2.71 -4.97 -1.04
N GLY A 18 -2.40 -3.67 -0.96
CA GLY A 18 -3.41 -2.62 -0.73
C GLY A 18 -4.12 -2.72 0.61
N LEU A 19 -3.50 -3.28 1.65
CA LEU A 19 -4.19 -3.57 2.92
C LEU A 19 -4.77 -2.30 3.55
N ARG A 20 -6.06 -2.34 3.92
CA ARG A 20 -6.75 -1.26 4.63
C ARG A 20 -7.68 -1.84 5.69
N TRP A 21 -7.69 -1.27 6.89
CA TRP A 21 -8.73 -1.59 7.88
C TRP A 21 -9.89 -0.61 7.71
N HIS A 22 -11.11 -1.13 7.56
CA HIS A 22 -12.32 -0.34 7.42
C HIS A 22 -13.54 -1.15 7.88
N GLU A 23 -14.42 -0.51 8.66
CA GLU A 23 -15.67 -1.11 9.17
C GLU A 23 -15.49 -2.52 9.76
N SER A 24 -14.51 -2.67 10.67
CA SER A 24 -14.20 -3.93 11.36
C SER A 24 -13.76 -5.10 10.46
N ALA A 25 -13.33 -4.80 9.24
CA ALA A 25 -12.76 -5.78 8.32
C ALA A 25 -11.41 -5.31 7.76
N LEU A 26 -10.54 -6.27 7.46
CA LEU A 26 -9.34 -6.02 6.67
C LEU A 26 -9.71 -6.14 5.19
N TRP A 27 -9.55 -5.07 4.44
CA TRP A 27 -9.66 -5.04 3.00
C TRP A 27 -8.30 -5.32 2.37
N ALA A 28 -8.31 -6.05 1.25
CA ALA A 28 -7.12 -6.31 0.46
C ALA A 28 -7.47 -6.44 -1.02
N SER A 29 -6.50 -6.09 -1.87
CA SER A 29 -6.52 -6.43 -3.29
C SER A 29 -5.78 -7.75 -3.49
N ASP A 30 -6.38 -8.69 -4.21
CA ASP A 30 -5.67 -9.85 -4.75
C ASP A 30 -5.37 -9.59 -6.23
N PHE A 31 -4.18 -9.06 -6.46
CA PHE A 31 -3.69 -8.56 -7.75
C PHE A 31 -3.83 -9.60 -8.86
N PHE A 32 -3.31 -10.82 -8.63
CA PHE A 32 -3.38 -11.87 -9.64
C PHE A 32 -4.75 -12.53 -9.67
N ALA A 33 -5.51 -12.62 -8.58
CA ALA A 33 -6.87 -13.15 -8.65
C ALA A 33 -7.85 -12.19 -9.36
N GLY A 34 -7.52 -10.90 -9.45
CA GLY A 34 -8.39 -9.89 -10.04
C GLY A 34 -9.58 -9.59 -9.13
N THR A 35 -9.39 -9.59 -7.81
CA THR A 35 -10.49 -9.39 -6.85
C THR A 35 -10.12 -8.45 -5.71
N VAL A 36 -11.12 -7.74 -5.19
CA VAL A 36 -11.04 -7.06 -3.89
C VAL A 36 -11.74 -7.94 -2.86
N LEU A 37 -11.08 -8.14 -1.72
CA LEU A 37 -11.48 -9.04 -0.66
C LEU A 37 -11.64 -8.27 0.66
N THR A 38 -12.54 -8.73 1.51
CA THR A 38 -12.54 -8.45 2.96
C THR A 38 -12.24 -9.70 3.75
N PHE A 39 -11.48 -9.57 4.83
CA PHE A 39 -11.17 -10.62 5.79
C PHE A 39 -11.79 -10.29 7.14
N ALA A 40 -12.59 -11.23 7.66
CA ALA A 40 -13.05 -11.19 9.04
C ALA A 40 -11.88 -11.48 10.02
N PRO A 41 -12.03 -11.16 11.32
CA PRO A 41 -10.99 -11.42 12.33
C PRO A 41 -10.57 -12.89 12.47
N ASP A 42 -11.40 -13.83 12.01
CA ASP A 42 -11.10 -15.27 12.00
C ASP A 42 -10.43 -15.75 10.69
N GLY A 43 -10.15 -14.83 9.76
CA GLY A 43 -9.50 -15.09 8.49
C GLY A 43 -10.43 -15.47 7.34
N VAL A 44 -11.76 -15.51 7.56
CA VAL A 44 -12.71 -15.78 6.48
C VAL A 44 -12.71 -14.63 5.47
N ALA A 45 -12.34 -14.95 4.23
CA ALA A 45 -12.33 -14.01 3.11
C ALA A 45 -13.69 -13.98 2.39
N THR A 46 -14.13 -12.78 2.01
CA THR A 46 -15.32 -12.54 1.17
C THR A 46 -14.93 -11.64 -0.01
N THR A 47 -15.31 -12.03 -1.23
CA THR A 47 -15.12 -11.19 -2.41
C THR A 47 -16.11 -10.04 -2.41
N VAL A 48 -15.58 -8.82 -2.55
CA VAL A 48 -16.37 -7.59 -2.69
C VAL A 48 -16.61 -7.26 -4.16
N ALA A 49 -15.57 -7.36 -4.99
CA ALA A 49 -15.64 -7.05 -6.42
C ALA A 49 -14.61 -7.83 -7.23
N GLU A 50 -14.92 -8.06 -8.50
CA GLU A 50 -13.95 -8.50 -9.51
C GLU A 50 -13.42 -7.28 -10.26
N VAL A 51 -12.10 -7.14 -10.35
CA VAL A 51 -11.40 -6.03 -10.99
C VAL A 51 -10.44 -6.60 -12.04
N PRO A 52 -10.88 -6.72 -13.32
CA PRO A 52 -10.09 -7.39 -14.35
C PRO A 52 -8.73 -6.76 -14.64
N GLY A 53 -8.58 -5.44 -14.43
CA GLY A 53 -7.33 -4.72 -14.64
C GLY A 53 -6.33 -4.80 -13.48
N ALA A 54 -6.40 -5.89 -12.70
CA ALA A 54 -5.52 -6.22 -11.59
C ALA A 54 -5.55 -5.18 -10.44
N PRO A 55 -6.32 -5.42 -9.37
CA PRO A 55 -6.48 -4.45 -8.30
C PRO A 55 -5.19 -4.30 -7.50
N SER A 56 -4.87 -3.07 -7.09
CA SER A 56 -3.69 -2.73 -6.26
C SER A 56 -4.09 -1.83 -5.08
N GLY A 57 -3.82 -0.53 -5.15
CA GLY A 57 -4.14 0.41 -4.07
C GLY A 57 -5.65 0.47 -3.74
N LEU A 58 -5.96 0.61 -2.45
CA LEU A 58 -7.33 0.74 -1.92
C LEU A 58 -7.47 1.96 -1.01
N GLY A 59 -8.66 2.56 -1.01
CA GLY A 59 -9.03 3.63 -0.08
C GLY A 59 -10.54 3.85 -0.03
N PHE A 60 -10.99 4.74 0.84
CA PHE A 60 -12.41 4.98 1.07
C PHE A 60 -12.68 6.48 1.03
N LEU A 61 -13.69 6.88 0.28
CA LEU A 61 -14.20 8.26 0.31
C LEU A 61 -14.79 8.58 1.69
N PRO A 62 -14.99 9.87 2.04
CA PRO A 62 -15.55 10.27 3.33
C PRO A 62 -16.95 9.71 3.61
N ASP A 63 -17.70 9.31 2.58
CA ASP A 63 -19.00 8.66 2.69
C ASP A 63 -18.93 7.13 2.82
N GLY A 64 -17.72 6.56 2.91
CA GLY A 64 -17.45 5.13 2.99
C GLY A 64 -17.35 4.41 1.64
N THR A 65 -17.56 5.11 0.52
CA THR A 65 -17.48 4.48 -0.81
C THR A 65 -16.07 3.92 -1.06
N PRO A 66 -15.91 2.61 -1.33
CA PRO A 66 -14.61 2.03 -1.63
C PRO A 66 -14.09 2.47 -3.00
N LEU A 67 -12.81 2.82 -3.05
CA LEU A 67 -12.05 3.09 -4.25
C LEU A 67 -10.94 2.05 -4.40
N VAL A 68 -10.71 1.61 -5.64
CA VAL A 68 -9.65 0.67 -6.01
C VAL A 68 -8.91 1.15 -7.26
N VAL A 69 -7.60 0.97 -7.29
CA VAL A 69 -6.81 1.17 -8.51
C VAL A 69 -6.95 -0.04 -9.42
N SER A 70 -7.37 0.18 -10.66
CA SER A 70 -7.15 -0.79 -11.74
C SER A 70 -5.76 -0.53 -12.32
N GLN A 71 -4.78 -1.36 -11.93
CA GLN A 71 -3.36 -1.15 -12.25
C GLN A 71 -3.10 -1.12 -13.75
N ALA A 72 -3.66 -2.08 -14.49
CA ALA A 72 -3.47 -2.21 -15.93
C ALA A 72 -4.06 -1.03 -16.72
N ASP A 73 -5.14 -0.43 -16.20
CA ASP A 73 -5.86 0.65 -16.89
C ASP A 73 -5.41 2.05 -16.45
N ALA A 74 -4.60 2.16 -15.39
CA ALA A 74 -4.26 3.43 -14.75
C ALA A 74 -5.51 4.29 -14.43
N THR A 75 -6.51 3.64 -13.83
CA THR A 75 -7.74 4.28 -13.36
C THR A 75 -7.97 4.00 -11.88
N VAL A 76 -8.62 4.94 -11.19
CA VAL A 76 -9.25 4.69 -9.88
C VAL A 76 -10.73 4.44 -10.14
N GLN A 77 -11.27 3.37 -9.58
CA GLN A 77 -12.65 2.93 -9.77
C GLN A 77 -13.39 2.91 -8.44
N ARG A 78 -14.66 3.33 -8.44
CA ARG A 78 -15.61 3.10 -7.34
C ARG A 78 -16.12 1.68 -7.40
N ILE A 79 -16.24 1.07 -6.23
CA ILE A 79 -16.94 -0.20 -6.04
C ILE A 79 -18.35 0.09 -5.51
N GLY A 80 -19.36 -0.26 -6.29
CA GLY A 80 -20.76 -0.17 -5.89
C GLY A 80 -21.12 -1.22 -4.83
N PRO A 81 -22.26 -1.05 -4.13
CA PRO A 81 -22.71 -2.00 -3.10
C PRO A 81 -22.93 -3.44 -3.59
N ASP A 82 -23.12 -3.62 -4.90
CA ASP A 82 -23.28 -4.90 -5.58
C ASP A 82 -21.97 -5.42 -6.21
N GLY A 83 -20.85 -4.76 -5.92
CA GLY A 83 -19.54 -5.07 -6.50
C GLY A 83 -19.32 -4.49 -7.90
N SER A 84 -20.27 -3.72 -8.46
CA SER A 84 -20.11 -3.10 -9.77
C SER A 84 -19.02 -2.03 -9.78
N LEU A 85 -18.32 -1.91 -10.90
CA LEU A 85 -17.24 -0.94 -11.06
C LEU A 85 -17.68 0.26 -11.89
N SER A 86 -17.24 1.46 -11.49
CA SER A 86 -17.34 2.67 -12.29
C SER A 86 -16.10 3.53 -12.15
N ILE A 87 -15.65 4.15 -13.24
CA ILE A 87 -14.45 5.01 -13.21
C ILE A 87 -14.72 6.22 -12.31
N TYR A 88 -13.88 6.40 -11.30
CA TYR A 88 -13.83 7.59 -10.46
C TYR A 88 -12.93 8.66 -11.08
N ALA A 89 -11.73 8.23 -11.50
CA ALA A 89 -10.73 9.09 -12.11
C ALA A 89 -9.86 8.29 -13.07
N ASP A 90 -9.49 8.91 -14.19
CA ASP A 90 -8.54 8.40 -15.17
C ASP A 90 -7.24 9.20 -15.04
N PHE A 91 -6.18 8.55 -14.59
CA PHE A 91 -4.85 9.15 -14.44
C PHE A 91 -3.84 8.60 -15.47
N SER A 92 -4.32 7.83 -16.46
CA SER A 92 -3.49 7.30 -17.55
C SER A 92 -2.72 8.37 -18.33
N PRO A 93 -3.20 9.62 -18.52
CA PRO A 93 -2.40 10.66 -19.19
C PRO A 93 -1.15 11.11 -18.40
N LEU A 94 -1.11 10.83 -17.09
CA LEU A 94 0.01 11.16 -16.21
C LEU A 94 0.89 9.94 -15.90
N ALA A 95 0.35 8.73 -16.03
CA ALA A 95 1.04 7.51 -15.69
C ALA A 95 2.09 7.14 -16.76
N GLY A 96 3.33 6.90 -16.34
CA GLY A 96 4.40 6.38 -17.22
C GLY A 96 4.41 4.85 -17.34
N GLY A 97 3.49 4.17 -16.64
CA GLY A 97 3.37 2.73 -16.53
C GLY A 97 2.12 2.35 -15.72
N PRO A 98 1.98 1.07 -15.32
CA PRO A 98 0.84 0.61 -14.54
C PRO A 98 0.62 1.42 -13.25
N GLY A 99 -0.65 1.59 -12.86
CA GLY A 99 -1.05 2.21 -11.58
C GLY A 99 -0.60 1.38 -10.37
N ASN A 100 -0.54 1.98 -9.18
CA ASN A 100 -0.04 1.26 -8.01
C ASN A 100 -0.82 1.58 -6.72
N ASP A 101 -0.15 1.96 -5.63
CA ASP A 101 -0.84 2.23 -4.36
C ASP A 101 -1.71 3.50 -4.40
N LEU A 102 -2.67 3.56 -3.49
CA LEU A 102 -3.68 4.61 -3.36
C LEU A 102 -3.86 5.01 -1.89
N LEU A 103 -3.79 6.31 -1.63
CA LEU A 103 -4.24 6.89 -0.37
C LEU A 103 -5.46 7.77 -0.62
N VAL A 104 -6.52 7.59 0.17
CA VAL A 104 -7.63 8.54 0.24
C VAL A 104 -7.59 9.19 1.62
N ALA A 105 -7.48 10.52 1.63
CA ALA A 105 -7.46 11.33 2.84
C ALA A 105 -8.89 11.54 3.39
N PRO A 106 -9.04 11.83 4.70
CA PRO A 106 -10.37 12.03 5.32
C PRO A 106 -11.20 13.18 4.73
N ASP A 107 -10.57 14.12 4.04
CA ASP A 107 -11.23 15.24 3.34
C ASP A 107 -11.55 14.93 1.86
N GLY A 108 -11.36 13.68 1.44
CA GLY A 108 -11.76 13.18 0.12
C GLY A 108 -10.73 13.38 -1.00
N HIS A 109 -9.59 13.99 -0.70
CA HIS A 109 -8.48 14.02 -1.66
C HIS A 109 -7.81 12.65 -1.74
N ALA A 110 -7.55 12.17 -2.96
CA ALA A 110 -6.85 10.92 -3.18
C ALA A 110 -5.50 11.14 -3.88
N TYR A 111 -4.54 10.27 -3.59
CA TYR A 111 -3.20 10.26 -4.17
C TYR A 111 -2.89 8.86 -4.69
N VAL A 112 -2.50 8.76 -5.96
CA VAL A 112 -2.26 7.48 -6.63
C VAL A 112 -0.87 7.45 -7.25
N GLY A 113 -0.15 6.37 -6.97
CA GLY A 113 1.14 6.06 -7.57
C GLY A 113 1.02 5.32 -8.90
N ASN A 114 2.12 5.27 -9.64
CA ASN A 114 2.28 4.43 -10.82
C ASN A 114 3.74 4.00 -10.92
N PHE A 115 4.05 2.97 -11.71
CA PHE A 115 5.43 2.49 -11.84
C PHE A 115 6.35 3.45 -12.59
N GLY A 116 5.82 4.27 -13.51
CA GLY A 116 6.62 5.18 -14.32
C GLY A 116 7.29 4.57 -15.54
N PHE A 117 7.23 3.25 -15.69
CA PHE A 117 7.84 2.51 -16.79
C PHE A 117 7.08 1.21 -17.09
N ALA A 118 7.34 0.66 -18.26
CA ALA A 118 6.81 -0.64 -18.66
C ALA A 118 7.66 -1.79 -18.07
N VAL A 119 7.16 -2.39 -16.98
CA VAL A 119 7.82 -3.50 -16.25
C VAL A 119 8.22 -4.63 -17.20
N GLY A 120 9.47 -5.09 -17.08
CA GLY A 120 10.04 -6.17 -17.90
C GLY A 120 10.50 -5.74 -19.29
N THR A 121 10.28 -4.48 -19.69
CA THR A 121 10.71 -3.95 -21.00
C THR A 121 11.58 -2.70 -20.91
N GLU A 122 11.39 -1.89 -19.87
CA GLU A 122 12.14 -0.67 -19.61
C GLU A 122 12.85 -0.76 -18.26
N GLU A 123 14.01 -0.09 -18.16
CA GLU A 123 14.67 0.15 -16.88
C GLU A 123 13.82 1.09 -16.00
N PRO A 124 13.87 0.95 -14.66
CA PRO A 124 13.17 1.86 -13.76
C PRO A 124 13.55 3.33 -14.02
N LYS A 125 12.54 4.20 -14.11
CA LYS A 125 12.71 5.65 -14.29
C LYS A 125 11.70 6.43 -13.45
N PRO A 126 12.02 7.68 -13.07
CA PRO A 126 11.13 8.47 -12.21
C PRO A 126 9.76 8.75 -12.84
N THR A 127 8.79 9.00 -11.98
CA THR A 127 7.40 9.34 -12.30
C THR A 127 6.86 10.38 -11.32
N ALA A 128 5.59 10.73 -11.43
CA ALA A 128 4.89 11.59 -10.48
C ALA A 128 3.67 10.88 -9.89
N LEU A 129 3.28 11.30 -8.69
CA LEU A 129 1.97 10.96 -8.15
C LEU A 129 0.87 11.73 -8.91
N ALA A 130 -0.31 11.13 -9.01
CA ALA A 130 -1.52 11.84 -9.38
C ALA A 130 -2.33 12.17 -8.12
N HIS A 131 -2.79 13.42 -8.02
CA HIS A 131 -3.71 13.91 -7.00
C HIS A 131 -5.09 14.01 -7.62
N ILE A 132 -6.07 13.40 -6.99
CA ILE A 132 -7.48 13.46 -7.39
C ILE A 132 -8.20 14.29 -6.34
N ASP A 133 -8.78 15.41 -6.75
CA ASP A 133 -9.56 16.25 -5.84
C ASP A 133 -10.95 15.63 -5.55
N PRO A 134 -11.70 16.14 -4.56
CA PRO A 134 -13.02 15.62 -4.21
C PRO A 134 -14.06 15.73 -5.34
N LEU A 135 -13.79 16.51 -6.38
CA LEU A 135 -14.64 16.63 -7.58
C LEU A 135 -14.25 15.62 -8.66
N GLY A 136 -13.19 14.82 -8.44
CA GLY A 136 -12.68 13.81 -9.36
C GLY A 136 -11.70 14.34 -10.41
N ALA A 137 -11.28 15.61 -10.32
CA ALA A 137 -10.29 16.14 -11.25
C ALA A 137 -8.88 15.67 -10.87
N VAL A 138 -8.10 15.31 -11.89
CA VAL A 138 -6.77 14.73 -11.75
C VAL A 138 -5.70 15.78 -12.01
N HIS A 139 -4.81 15.95 -11.05
CA HIS A 139 -3.70 16.89 -11.07
C HIS A 139 -2.38 16.13 -10.91
N ARG A 140 -1.34 16.55 -11.62
CA ARG A 140 0.00 16.02 -11.43
C ARG A 140 0.61 16.64 -10.16
N VAL A 141 1.16 15.82 -9.28
CA VAL A 141 1.97 16.30 -8.15
C VAL A 141 3.35 16.72 -8.64
N ASP A 142 3.85 17.86 -8.18
CA ASP A 142 5.18 18.35 -8.51
C ASP A 142 6.30 17.52 -7.86
N GLY A 143 7.45 17.49 -8.53
CA GLY A 143 8.57 16.63 -8.16
C GLY A 143 8.58 15.30 -8.93
N GLU A 144 9.49 14.44 -8.52
CA GLU A 144 9.68 13.10 -9.09
C GLU A 144 9.82 12.09 -7.96
N VAL A 145 9.24 10.91 -8.17
CA VAL A 145 9.33 9.76 -7.28
C VAL A 145 9.73 8.53 -8.10
N LEU A 146 10.32 7.52 -7.47
CA LEU A 146 10.70 6.29 -8.15
C LEU A 146 10.05 5.07 -7.51
N PHE A 147 9.18 4.42 -8.28
CA PHE A 147 8.38 3.26 -7.86
C PHE A 147 7.62 3.53 -6.54
N PRO A 148 6.74 4.55 -6.53
CA PRO A 148 5.94 4.90 -5.36
C PRO A 148 4.99 3.76 -4.95
N ASN A 149 5.11 3.31 -3.71
CA ASN A 149 4.27 2.28 -3.09
C ASN A 149 3.48 2.90 -1.93
N GLY A 150 3.53 2.27 -0.75
CA GLY A 150 2.77 2.60 0.44
C GLY A 150 2.65 4.10 0.70
N MET A 151 1.43 4.60 0.85
CA MET A 151 1.15 5.96 1.30
C MET A 151 0.31 6.00 2.57
N ALA A 152 0.59 6.98 3.44
CA ALA A 152 -0.18 7.23 4.65
C ALA A 152 -0.09 8.69 5.12
N LEU A 153 -1.07 9.13 5.92
CA LEU A 153 -1.03 10.42 6.59
C LEU A 153 -0.45 10.29 7.99
N ALA A 154 0.57 11.08 8.27
CA ALA A 154 1.10 11.25 9.62
C ALA A 154 0.16 12.10 10.49
N ALA A 155 0.35 12.00 11.81
CA ALA A 155 -0.48 12.74 12.78
C ALA A 155 -0.37 14.28 12.66
N ASP A 156 0.73 14.77 12.08
CA ASP A 156 0.94 16.18 11.77
C ASP A 156 0.33 16.62 10.42
N GLY A 157 -0.32 15.70 9.71
CA GLY A 157 -0.96 15.93 8.41
C GLY A 157 -0.06 15.77 7.20
N ARG A 158 1.25 15.51 7.38
CA ARG A 158 2.16 15.20 6.26
C ARG A 158 1.75 13.90 5.59
N LEU A 159 1.93 13.85 4.27
CA LEU A 159 1.83 12.59 3.53
C LEU A 159 3.20 11.92 3.54
N LEU A 160 3.24 10.67 3.98
CA LEU A 160 4.41 9.79 3.88
C LEU A 160 4.22 8.81 2.73
N LEU A 161 5.29 8.58 1.98
CA LEU A 161 5.35 7.73 0.80
C LEU A 161 6.56 6.81 0.89
N ALA A 162 6.37 5.51 0.69
CA ALA A 162 7.46 4.58 0.42
C ALA A 162 7.89 4.65 -1.06
N GLU A 163 9.19 4.89 -1.28
CA GLU A 163 9.80 4.83 -2.61
C GLU A 163 10.75 3.63 -2.65
N THR A 164 10.30 2.55 -3.30
CA THR A 164 10.98 1.25 -3.23
C THR A 164 12.39 1.32 -3.79
N PHE A 165 12.57 1.92 -4.97
CA PHE A 165 13.87 1.98 -5.64
C PHE A 165 14.71 3.21 -5.27
N LEU A 166 14.24 4.05 -4.34
CA LEU A 166 15.09 5.05 -3.66
C LEU A 166 15.37 4.69 -2.20
N HIS A 167 14.93 3.50 -1.78
CA HIS A 167 15.22 2.94 -0.46
C HIS A 167 14.87 3.92 0.67
N ARG A 168 13.72 4.60 0.56
CA ARG A 168 13.38 5.69 1.49
C ARG A 168 11.90 5.83 1.74
N ILE A 169 11.59 6.48 2.84
CA ILE A 169 10.30 7.12 3.09
C ILE A 169 10.46 8.61 2.78
N THR A 170 9.61 9.12 1.93
CA THR A 170 9.52 10.54 1.55
C THR A 170 8.33 11.17 2.25
N ALA A 171 8.49 12.42 2.69
CA ALA A 171 7.41 13.23 3.23
C ALA A 171 7.07 14.39 2.28
N TYR A 172 5.79 14.75 2.28
CA TYR A 172 5.28 15.97 1.66
C TYR A 172 4.51 16.79 2.70
N ASP A 173 4.66 18.10 2.63
CA ASP A 173 3.72 19.01 3.26
C ASP A 173 2.42 19.00 2.46
N ARG A 174 1.29 18.80 3.15
CA ARG A 174 -0.03 18.71 2.55
C ARG A 174 -0.85 19.95 2.90
N ALA A 175 -1.24 20.70 1.87
CA ALA A 175 -2.12 21.85 2.03
C ALA A 175 -3.59 21.41 2.25
N THR A 176 -4.43 22.36 2.68
CA THR A 176 -5.86 22.13 2.92
C THR A 176 -6.65 21.81 1.65
N ASP A 177 -6.15 22.22 0.48
CA ASP A 177 -6.71 21.87 -0.84
C ASP A 177 -6.13 20.56 -1.40
N GLY A 178 -5.42 19.81 -0.56
CA GLY A 178 -4.77 18.55 -0.91
C GLY A 178 -3.50 18.69 -1.74
N THR A 179 -3.06 19.90 -2.12
CA THR A 179 -1.80 20.07 -2.83
C THR A 179 -0.63 19.56 -2.00
N LEU A 180 0.29 18.81 -2.62
CA LEU A 180 1.53 18.36 -1.99
C LEU A 180 2.68 19.28 -2.39
N SER A 181 3.53 19.63 -1.42
CA SER A 181 4.71 20.47 -1.63
C SER A 181 5.84 20.05 -0.69
N ASN A 182 7.01 20.69 -0.82
CA ASN A 182 8.16 20.49 0.06
C ASN A 182 8.55 19.00 0.21
N GLN A 183 8.75 18.32 -0.94
CA GLN A 183 9.20 16.93 -0.97
C GLN A 183 10.55 16.79 -0.24
N GLN A 184 10.60 15.95 0.78
CA GLN A 184 11.77 15.75 1.61
C GLN A 184 11.97 14.28 1.97
N VAL A 185 13.22 13.87 2.17
CA VAL A 185 13.52 12.54 2.72
C VAL A 185 13.16 12.54 4.20
N TRP A 186 12.20 11.69 4.58
CA TRP A 186 11.80 11.50 5.98
C TRP A 186 12.67 10.44 6.67
N ALA A 187 12.96 9.34 5.95
CA ALA A 187 13.89 8.30 6.38
C ALA A 187 14.62 7.72 5.18
N GLN A 188 15.95 7.76 5.20
CA GLN A 188 16.77 7.01 4.25
C GLN A 188 17.08 5.63 4.84
N LEU A 189 16.83 4.57 4.08
CA LEU A 189 17.13 3.20 4.44
C LEU A 189 18.40 2.72 3.72
N PRO A 190 19.06 1.66 4.23
CA PRO A 190 20.10 0.96 3.47
C PRO A 190 19.55 0.42 2.14
N GLU A 191 20.39 0.38 1.10
CA GLU A 191 19.99 -0.04 -0.27
C GLU A 191 19.48 -1.50 -0.37
N THR A 192 19.70 -2.30 0.68
CA THR A 192 19.13 -3.65 0.80
C THR A 192 17.65 -3.66 1.19
N PHE A 193 17.06 -2.49 1.49
CA PHE A 193 15.66 -2.35 1.87
C PHE A 193 14.85 -1.72 0.75
N MET A 194 13.74 -2.37 0.42
CA MET A 194 12.81 -2.01 -0.65
C MET A 194 11.46 -1.74 0.00
N PRO A 195 11.23 -0.54 0.56
CA PRO A 195 9.99 -0.25 1.27
C PRO A 195 8.80 -0.28 0.31
N ASP A 196 7.75 -0.99 0.69
CA ASP A 196 6.54 -1.19 -0.11
C ASP A 196 5.32 -0.65 0.65
N GLY A 197 4.29 -1.45 0.94
CA GLY A 197 3.08 -0.99 1.62
C GLY A 197 3.35 -0.61 3.08
N ILE A 198 2.83 0.56 3.50
CA ILE A 198 3.12 1.14 4.82
C ILE A 198 1.89 1.31 5.73
N ALA A 199 2.14 1.30 7.04
CA ALA A 199 1.20 1.67 8.08
C ALA A 199 1.88 2.50 9.18
N LEU A 200 1.18 3.45 9.78
CA LEU A 200 1.72 4.29 10.86
C LEU A 200 1.18 3.85 12.21
N ASP A 201 2.05 3.84 13.21
CA ASP A 201 1.67 3.71 14.61
C ASP A 201 1.56 5.04 15.34
N THR A 202 0.88 5.02 16.49
CA THR A 202 0.66 6.17 17.35
C THR A 202 1.93 6.75 17.97
N ASP A 203 3.05 6.02 17.94
CA ASP A 203 4.35 6.49 18.42
C ASP A 203 5.14 7.23 17.32
N GLY A 204 4.54 7.43 16.14
CA GLY A 204 5.16 8.14 15.01
C GLY A 204 6.10 7.27 14.17
N GLY A 205 6.04 5.94 14.30
CA GLY A 205 6.78 5.00 13.46
C GLY A 205 6.03 4.61 12.21
N VAL A 206 6.79 4.32 11.15
CA VAL A 206 6.29 3.75 9.90
C VAL A 206 6.66 2.27 9.87
N TRP A 207 5.67 1.41 9.81
CA TRP A 207 5.81 0.01 9.44
C TRP A 207 5.77 -0.11 7.93
N PHE A 208 6.67 -0.92 7.35
CA PHE A 208 6.70 -1.19 5.91
C PHE A 208 7.03 -2.65 5.64
N GLY A 209 6.49 -3.19 4.54
CA GLY A 209 6.96 -4.45 3.97
C GLY A 209 8.28 -4.27 3.23
N ASN A 210 9.29 -5.09 3.55
CA ASN A 210 10.54 -5.11 2.79
C ASN A 210 10.36 -6.04 1.57
N ALA A 211 9.81 -5.50 0.49
CA ALA A 211 9.47 -6.26 -0.72
C ALA A 211 10.71 -6.70 -1.50
N LEU A 212 10.52 -7.55 -2.51
CA LEU A 212 11.59 -8.04 -3.39
C LEU A 212 12.80 -8.66 -2.65
N THR A 213 12.61 -8.99 -1.37
CA THR A 213 13.65 -9.44 -0.45
C THR A 213 13.28 -10.81 0.09
N THR A 214 14.26 -11.70 0.12
CA THR A 214 14.13 -13.06 0.67
C THR A 214 15.26 -13.33 1.66
N GLY A 215 15.13 -14.41 2.44
CA GLY A 215 16.14 -14.77 3.44
C GLY A 215 16.03 -13.96 4.72
N ASP A 216 17.17 -13.69 5.35
CA ASP A 216 17.19 -13.15 6.71
C ASP A 216 16.54 -11.77 6.82
N ASP A 217 16.57 -10.95 5.76
CA ASP A 217 15.98 -9.59 5.73
C ASP A 217 14.55 -9.54 5.18
N ALA A 218 13.94 -10.68 4.88
CA ALA A 218 12.51 -10.75 4.59
C ALA A 218 11.70 -10.47 5.86
N GLY A 219 10.82 -9.48 5.79
CA GLY A 219 9.98 -9.12 6.91
C GLY A 219 9.38 -7.73 6.82
N PHE A 220 8.60 -7.41 7.84
CA PHE A 220 8.08 -6.07 8.07
C PHE A 220 8.97 -5.36 9.09
N PHE A 221 9.27 -4.10 8.83
CA PHE A 221 10.17 -3.32 9.68
C PHE A 221 9.49 -2.04 10.11
N ARG A 222 9.83 -1.59 11.32
CA ARG A 222 9.45 -0.27 11.81
C ARG A 222 10.63 0.67 11.69
N VAL A 223 10.42 1.80 11.03
CA VAL A 223 11.39 2.90 10.93
C VAL A 223 10.82 4.16 11.58
N VAL A 224 11.67 4.95 12.22
CA VAL A 224 11.35 6.30 12.72
C VAL A 224 12.00 7.37 11.86
N GLU A 225 11.55 8.62 12.00
CA GLU A 225 12.10 9.77 11.26
C GLU A 225 13.62 9.83 11.43
N GLY A 226 14.34 9.98 10.31
CA GLY A 226 15.80 9.89 10.26
C GLY A 226 16.37 8.51 9.90
N GLY A 227 15.55 7.44 9.87
CA GLY A 227 15.95 6.15 9.28
C GLY A 227 16.37 5.05 10.27
N GLU A 228 16.18 5.24 11.58
CA GLU A 228 16.47 4.17 12.55
C GLU A 228 15.42 3.06 12.48
N LEU A 229 15.88 1.82 12.23
CA LEU A 229 15.04 0.62 12.30
C LEU A 229 14.90 0.13 13.74
N THR A 230 13.69 0.22 14.29
CA THR A 230 13.44 -0.07 15.71
C THR A 230 12.87 -1.46 15.94
N ASP A 231 12.11 -2.00 14.99
CA ASP A 231 11.41 -3.28 15.14
C ASP A 231 11.40 -4.09 13.83
N LYS A 232 11.22 -5.41 13.96
CA LYS A 232 11.06 -6.34 12.84
C LYS A 232 10.08 -7.46 13.16
N VAL A 233 9.21 -7.77 12.21
CA VAL A 233 8.43 -9.02 12.13
C VAL A 233 9.04 -9.86 11.01
N PRO A 234 9.83 -10.90 11.31
CA PRO A 234 10.45 -11.73 10.28
C PRO A 234 9.41 -12.52 9.47
N VAL A 235 9.67 -12.67 8.16
CA VAL A 235 8.87 -13.49 7.26
C VAL A 235 9.78 -14.55 6.64
N THR A 236 9.36 -15.82 6.70
CA THR A 236 10.14 -16.94 6.15
C THR A 236 9.46 -17.49 4.91
N GLY A 237 10.20 -17.62 3.81
CA GLY A 237 9.72 -18.27 2.58
C GLY A 237 8.73 -17.44 1.74
N ALA A 238 8.55 -16.16 2.08
CA ALA A 238 7.72 -15.21 1.35
C ALA A 238 8.34 -13.81 1.42
N GLN A 239 7.94 -12.93 0.50
CA GLN A 239 8.21 -11.49 0.61
C GLN A 239 7.10 -10.79 1.40
N ALA A 240 7.50 -9.76 2.15
CA ALA A 240 6.60 -8.87 2.87
C ALA A 240 6.16 -7.73 1.95
N VAL A 241 4.86 -7.56 1.74
CA VAL A 241 4.34 -6.62 0.72
C VAL A 241 3.64 -5.42 1.37
N ALA A 242 2.48 -5.62 2.00
CA ALA A 242 1.72 -4.53 2.59
C ALA A 242 1.33 -4.81 4.04
N CYS A 243 1.14 -3.76 4.84
CA CYS A 243 0.68 -3.87 6.21
C CYS A 243 -0.37 -2.81 6.55
N ALA A 244 -1.22 -3.11 7.53
CA ALA A 244 -2.23 -2.20 8.07
C ALA A 244 -2.50 -2.54 9.54
N PHE A 245 -2.68 -1.51 10.37
CA PHE A 245 -3.24 -1.72 11.71
C PHE A 245 -4.75 -1.91 11.65
N GLY A 246 -5.26 -2.84 12.45
CA GLY A 246 -6.67 -3.15 12.55
C GLY A 246 -7.03 -3.82 13.88
N GLY A 247 -8.25 -4.35 13.94
CA GLY A 247 -8.93 -4.70 15.19
C GLY A 247 -9.64 -3.50 15.81
N ASP A 248 -10.57 -3.75 16.74
CA ASP A 248 -11.38 -2.71 17.38
C ASP A 248 -10.53 -1.68 18.16
N ASP A 249 -9.34 -2.07 18.59
CA ASP A 249 -8.36 -1.24 19.31
C ASP A 249 -7.17 -0.81 18.44
N LEU A 250 -7.17 -1.14 17.14
CA LEU A 250 -6.07 -0.93 16.20
C LEU A 250 -4.72 -1.52 16.67
N ALA A 251 -4.71 -2.51 17.57
CA ALA A 251 -3.48 -3.08 18.14
C ALA A 251 -2.94 -4.28 17.34
N THR A 252 -3.62 -4.71 16.29
CA THR A 252 -3.18 -5.82 15.43
C THR A 252 -2.56 -5.29 14.15
N LEU A 253 -1.30 -5.62 13.90
CA LEU A 253 -0.67 -5.38 12.61
C LEU A 253 -1.01 -6.54 11.67
N TYR A 254 -1.84 -6.29 10.67
CA TYR A 254 -2.11 -7.19 9.55
C TYR A 254 -1.05 -7.01 8.47
N MET A 255 -0.67 -8.10 7.83
CA MET A 255 0.47 -8.17 6.92
C MET A 255 0.16 -9.11 5.76
N SER A 256 0.44 -8.68 4.53
CA SER A 256 0.37 -9.56 3.36
C SER A 256 1.73 -10.15 3.04
N CYS A 257 1.80 -11.48 3.02
CA CYS A 257 2.99 -12.24 2.71
C CYS A 257 2.75 -13.00 1.41
N ASN A 258 3.60 -12.78 0.41
CA ASN A 258 3.45 -13.41 -0.91
C ASN A 258 4.67 -14.29 -1.18
N ALA A 259 4.49 -15.61 -1.26
CA ALA A 259 5.53 -16.54 -1.70
C ALA A 259 5.56 -16.53 -3.23
N THR A 260 6.38 -15.63 -3.76
CA THR A 260 6.48 -15.33 -5.19
C THR A 260 7.92 -15.00 -5.54
N THR A 261 8.52 -15.79 -6.43
CA THR A 261 9.76 -15.42 -7.10
C THR A 261 9.48 -14.45 -8.25
N LEU A 262 10.51 -13.76 -8.75
CA LEU A 262 10.36 -12.90 -9.93
C LEU A 262 9.85 -13.68 -11.16
N GLU A 263 10.33 -14.92 -11.35
CA GLU A 263 9.87 -15.78 -12.45
C GLU A 263 8.38 -16.12 -12.32
N GLU A 264 7.95 -16.55 -11.14
CA GLU A 264 6.54 -16.84 -10.86
C GLU A 264 5.67 -15.59 -11.03
N PHE A 265 6.14 -14.42 -10.58
CA PHE A 265 5.45 -13.15 -10.73
C PHE A 265 5.20 -12.82 -12.21
N VAL A 266 6.23 -12.95 -13.06
CA VAL A 266 6.10 -12.75 -14.52
C VAL A 266 5.11 -13.74 -15.15
N GLN A 267 4.99 -14.94 -14.59
CA GLN A 267 4.04 -15.98 -15.04
C GLN A 267 2.64 -15.84 -14.43
N GLY A 268 2.39 -14.83 -13.58
CA GLY A 268 1.13 -14.65 -12.87
C GLY A 268 0.84 -15.74 -11.83
N GLN A 269 1.88 -16.36 -11.28
CA GLN A 269 1.82 -17.38 -10.25
C GLN A 269 2.28 -16.78 -8.92
N SER A 270 1.53 -17.02 -7.85
CA SER A 270 1.88 -16.56 -6.51
C SER A 270 1.05 -17.30 -5.47
N LYS A 271 1.56 -17.38 -4.24
CA LYS A 271 0.82 -17.87 -3.08
C LYS A 271 0.79 -16.78 -2.01
N GLY A 272 -0.36 -16.17 -1.83
CA GLY A 272 -0.61 -15.10 -0.89
C GLY A 272 -1.22 -15.60 0.42
N ALA A 273 -0.82 -14.96 1.50
CA ALA A 273 -1.36 -15.17 2.84
C ALA A 273 -1.50 -13.83 3.57
N ILE A 274 -2.48 -13.76 4.46
CA ILE A 274 -2.57 -12.73 5.49
C ILE A 274 -2.00 -13.29 6.77
N ALA A 275 -1.15 -12.51 7.41
CA ALA A 275 -0.64 -12.78 8.73
C ALA A 275 -0.92 -11.60 9.68
N THR A 276 -0.79 -11.88 10.97
CA THR A 276 -0.99 -10.91 12.04
C THR A 276 0.17 -10.92 13.02
N ALA A 277 0.41 -9.79 13.69
CA ALA A 277 1.31 -9.69 14.83
C ALA A 277 0.78 -8.64 15.83
N SER A 278 0.98 -8.92 17.12
CA SER A 278 0.89 -7.90 18.17
C SER A 278 2.27 -7.28 18.37
N VAL A 279 2.42 -6.01 18.00
CA VAL A 279 3.73 -5.31 18.00
C VAL A 279 3.90 -4.33 19.18
N GLY A 280 2.99 -4.42 20.17
CA GLY A 280 3.00 -3.58 21.36
C GLY A 280 2.65 -2.11 21.12
N ARG A 281 2.06 -1.79 19.96
CA ARG A 281 1.66 -0.44 19.52
C ARG A 281 0.34 -0.51 18.78
N THR A 282 -0.33 0.64 18.70
CA THR A 282 -1.60 0.80 17.98
C THR A 282 -1.42 1.64 16.73
N GLY A 283 -2.27 1.41 15.73
CA GLY A 283 -2.36 2.24 14.55
C GLY A 283 -2.99 3.61 14.81
N LEU A 284 -2.80 4.53 13.86
CA LEU A 284 -3.53 5.80 13.85
C LEU A 284 -5.01 5.57 13.51
N PRO A 285 -5.95 6.21 14.24
CA PRO A 285 -7.36 6.22 13.85
C PRO A 285 -7.51 6.95 12.50
N ARG A 286 -8.37 6.41 11.64
CA ARG A 286 -8.70 6.97 10.32
C ARG A 286 -10.11 7.54 10.32
#